data_AF-A0A6M6BJY3-F1
#
_entry.id   AF-A0A6M6BJY3-F1
#
_cell.length_a   1.000
_cell.length_b   1.000
_cell.length_c   1.000
_cell.angle_alpha   90.00
_cell.angle_beta   90.00
_cell.angle_gamma   90.00
#
_symmetry.space_group_name_H-M   'P 1'
#
loop_
_entity.id
_entity.type
_entity.pdbx_description
1 polymer ?
#
loop_
_entity_poly.entity_id
_entity_poly.type
_entity_poly.pdbx_seq_one_letter_code
_entity_poly.pdbx_strand_id
1 'polypeptide(L)'
;MDSSLSLSTPPLPTVPATEKILLTIIGLGLLALLPAAFAADPFQARMSLYVAMALVSGGTLLWAARKFGGHPAGVQHDNLWLRSSTSRGSLAWLTAIVLTGFYVILYWFSSPDEQGNFGLFNNLVHALDPLSQTLRQRPADQWFLYGTFYTLAILVMGGRALWKYRHSPYQRIRTVSVMFFQLGFAYLLPGLLLAFQRPEYYFSYFWPLKYDYLFPGTVSYLLKDGGPGLGVFMVFWGAVISFVGTPVLTYFFGKRWYCSWVCGCGGLAETAGDPYRQLSDKSREAWRWEVRIIYPVLGLIVLVTVLLWLGVSGMLPAWATTPQPSGISMFNNLSPVDALSKFYGFAIGAVFSGVVGVGFYPLMGSRVWCRFGCPMAAYLGLLQKHFSRFRITTNGAQCISCGNCSNICEMGIDVKQYAQRGEPIIRASCVGCGMCSTVCPRGVLNLENGPREGRYQGSQLITAESLRILS
;
A
#
# COMPACT_ATOMS: atom_id res chain seq x y z
N MET A 1 -9.00 -31.76 -30.80
CA MET A 1 -8.78 -30.35 -31.19
C MET A 1 -7.34 -30.05 -30.87
N ASP A 2 -6.52 -30.14 -31.89
CA ASP A 2 -5.07 -30.15 -31.79
C ASP A 2 -4.51 -28.86 -31.21
N SER A 3 -3.52 -29.06 -30.36
CA SER A 3 -2.56 -28.11 -29.80
C SER A 3 -2.18 -27.04 -30.82
N SER A 4 -2.76 -25.87 -30.61
CA SER A 4 -2.59 -24.66 -31.42
C SER A 4 -1.12 -24.28 -31.60
N LEU A 5 -0.73 -24.07 -32.86
CA LEU A 5 0.23 -23.07 -33.37
C LEU A 5 1.25 -22.58 -32.34
N SER A 6 2.47 -23.12 -32.44
CA SER A 6 3.65 -22.64 -31.72
C SER A 6 3.89 -21.15 -32.00
N LEU A 7 3.34 -20.29 -31.15
CA LEU A 7 3.93 -19.00 -30.86
C LEU A 7 5.28 -19.32 -30.22
N SER A 8 6.35 -19.26 -31.02
CA SER A 8 7.72 -19.33 -30.50
C SER A 8 7.81 -18.39 -29.31
N THR A 9 8.09 -18.95 -28.13
CA THR A 9 8.32 -18.13 -26.95
C THR A 9 9.52 -17.26 -27.27
N PRO A 10 9.38 -15.92 -27.32
CA PRO A 10 10.50 -15.07 -27.65
C PRO A 10 11.60 -15.34 -26.62
N PRO A 11 12.86 -15.53 -27.04
CA PRO A 11 13.94 -15.86 -26.13
C PRO A 11 14.03 -14.77 -25.07
N LEU A 12 14.11 -15.18 -23.80
CA LEU A 12 14.34 -14.25 -22.72
C LEU A 12 15.67 -13.51 -22.99
N PRO A 13 15.71 -12.18 -22.85
CA PRO A 13 16.95 -11.44 -23.01
C PRO A 13 18.03 -12.02 -22.09
N THR A 14 19.24 -12.21 -22.63
CA THR A 14 20.37 -12.68 -21.83
C THR A 14 20.70 -11.64 -20.75
N VAL A 15 20.85 -12.12 -19.51
CA VAL A 15 21.21 -11.26 -18.38
C VAL A 15 22.73 -11.03 -18.42
N PRO A 16 23.22 -9.78 -18.52
CA PRO A 16 24.65 -9.50 -18.58
C PRO A 16 25.36 -9.91 -17.28
N ALA A 17 26.65 -10.23 -17.37
CA ALA A 17 27.44 -10.71 -16.22
C ALA A 17 27.42 -9.74 -15.03
N THR A 18 27.46 -8.44 -15.29
CA THR A 18 27.37 -7.38 -14.26
C THR A 18 26.03 -7.39 -13.54
N GLU A 19 24.92 -7.62 -14.25
CA GLU A 19 23.59 -7.74 -13.65
C GLU A 19 23.51 -9.02 -12.80
N LYS A 20 24.09 -10.14 -13.26
CA LYS A 20 24.19 -11.38 -12.47
C LYS A 20 24.94 -11.16 -11.15
N ILE A 21 26.10 -10.49 -11.18
CA ILE A 21 26.90 -10.21 -9.97
C ILE A 21 26.07 -9.41 -8.96
N LEU A 22 25.39 -8.33 -9.40
CA LEU A 22 24.58 -7.50 -8.51
C LEU A 22 23.38 -8.27 -7.93
N LEU A 23 22.72 -9.10 -8.75
CA LEU A 23 21.64 -9.97 -8.28
C LEU A 23 22.16 -11.04 -7.28
N THR A 24 23.37 -11.57 -7.48
CA THR A 24 24.01 -12.48 -6.52
C THR A 24 24.30 -11.77 -5.20
N ILE A 25 24.79 -10.53 -5.23
CA ILE A 25 25.01 -9.73 -4.01
C ILE A 25 23.70 -9.54 -3.23
N ILE A 26 22.61 -9.22 -3.93
CA ILE A 26 21.28 -9.11 -3.31
C ILE A 26 20.86 -10.47 -2.73
N GLY A 27 21.04 -11.57 -3.47
CA GLY A 27 20.74 -12.93 -3.02
C GLY A 27 21.52 -13.33 -1.77
N LEU A 28 22.82 -13.02 -1.71
CA LEU A 28 23.66 -13.24 -0.52
C LEU A 28 23.18 -12.40 0.66
N GLY A 29 22.76 -11.15 0.43
CA GLY A 29 22.14 -10.32 1.45
C GLY A 29 20.85 -10.92 2.01
N LEU A 30 19.98 -11.47 1.15
CA LEU A 30 18.77 -12.18 1.59
C LEU A 30 19.11 -13.46 2.36
N LEU A 31 20.13 -14.21 1.95
CA LEU A 31 20.61 -15.39 2.69
C LEU A 31 21.19 -15.02 4.05
N ALA A 32 21.83 -13.86 4.19
CA ALA A 32 22.35 -13.37 5.47
C ALA A 32 21.25 -13.05 6.50
N LEU A 33 19.97 -12.98 6.10
CA LEU A 33 18.85 -12.91 7.06
C LEU A 33 18.65 -14.22 7.83
N LEU A 34 19.10 -15.37 7.30
CA LEU A 34 19.01 -16.66 8.00
C LEU A 34 19.88 -16.69 9.27
N PRO A 35 21.20 -16.42 9.21
CA PRO A 35 21.99 -16.31 10.44
C PRO A 35 21.55 -15.13 11.30
N ALA A 36 20.99 -14.05 10.73
CA ALA A 36 20.41 -12.97 11.54
C ALA A 36 19.20 -13.44 12.38
N ALA A 37 18.41 -14.39 11.88
CA ALA A 37 17.26 -14.94 12.60
C ALA A 37 17.64 -16.09 13.54
N PHE A 38 18.62 -16.92 13.19
CA PHE A 38 18.88 -18.21 13.87
C PHE A 38 20.26 -18.35 14.52
N ALA A 39 21.14 -17.33 14.48
CA ALA A 39 22.42 -17.42 15.17
C ALA A 39 22.24 -17.55 16.69
N ALA A 40 23.09 -18.37 17.30
CA ALA A 40 23.12 -18.55 18.76
C ALA A 40 23.76 -17.34 19.47
N ASP A 41 24.74 -16.68 18.83
CA ASP A 41 25.38 -15.49 19.36
C ASP A 41 24.62 -14.21 18.92
N PRO A 42 24.17 -13.37 19.87
CA PRO A 42 23.49 -12.10 19.56
C PRO A 42 24.34 -11.12 18.75
N PHE A 43 25.67 -11.12 18.93
CA PHE A 43 26.55 -10.25 18.14
C PHE A 43 26.59 -10.70 16.68
N GLN A 44 26.75 -11.99 16.43
CA GLN A 44 26.66 -12.56 15.08
C GLN A 44 25.31 -12.29 14.41
N ALA A 45 24.20 -12.44 15.14
CA ALA A 45 22.86 -12.15 14.64
C ALA A 45 22.75 -10.67 14.18
N ARG A 46 23.21 -9.75 15.04
CA ARG A 46 23.21 -8.31 14.75
C ARG A 46 24.06 -7.94 13.54
N MET A 47 25.30 -8.42 13.49
CA MET A 47 26.19 -8.14 12.36
C MET A 47 25.63 -8.71 11.06
N SER A 48 25.06 -9.92 11.12
CA SER A 48 24.42 -10.57 9.97
C SER A 48 23.22 -9.76 9.47
N LEU A 49 22.41 -9.17 10.35
CA LEU A 49 21.30 -8.30 9.97
C LEU A 49 21.79 -7.03 9.25
N TYR A 50 22.81 -6.35 9.79
CA TYR A 50 23.34 -5.14 9.17
C TYR A 50 24.00 -5.41 7.82
N VAL A 51 24.75 -6.52 7.70
CA VAL A 51 25.29 -6.97 6.42
C VAL A 51 24.15 -7.29 5.44
N ALA A 52 23.11 -8.00 5.86
CA ALA A 52 21.95 -8.28 5.03
C ALA A 52 21.29 -6.99 4.51
N MET A 53 21.01 -6.04 5.40
CA MET A 53 20.43 -4.74 5.04
C MET A 53 21.32 -3.95 4.09
N ALA A 54 22.64 -3.93 4.32
CA ALA A 54 23.59 -3.22 3.47
C ALA A 54 23.69 -3.84 2.06
N LEU A 55 23.83 -5.17 1.97
CA LEU A 55 23.94 -5.88 0.70
C LEU A 55 22.64 -5.79 -0.12
N VAL A 56 21.48 -5.98 0.51
CA VAL A 56 20.19 -5.87 -0.17
C VAL A 56 19.94 -4.43 -0.63
N SER A 57 20.17 -3.43 0.22
CA SER A 57 19.91 -2.03 -0.11
C SER A 57 20.89 -1.50 -1.15
N GLY A 58 22.20 -1.65 -0.91
CA GLY A 58 23.24 -1.21 -1.82
C GLY A 58 23.21 -1.96 -3.15
N GLY A 59 23.05 -3.29 -3.09
CA GLY A 59 22.93 -4.13 -4.28
C GLY A 59 21.73 -3.75 -5.15
N THR A 60 20.56 -3.52 -4.53
CA THR A 60 19.34 -3.14 -5.27
C THR A 60 19.45 -1.76 -5.91
N LEU A 61 20.00 -0.77 -5.19
CA LEU A 61 20.18 0.59 -5.73
C LEU A 61 21.21 0.62 -6.86
N LEU A 62 22.34 -0.08 -6.71
CA LEU A 62 23.36 -0.21 -7.76
C LEU A 62 22.82 -0.96 -8.98
N TRP A 63 22.07 -2.06 -8.76
CA TRP A 63 21.39 -2.79 -9.82
C TRP A 63 20.41 -1.87 -10.56
N ALA A 64 19.58 -1.11 -9.85
CA ALA A 64 18.62 -0.20 -10.47
C ALA A 64 19.31 0.91 -11.28
N ALA A 65 20.34 1.54 -10.72
CA ALA A 65 21.11 2.59 -11.41
C ALA A 65 21.74 2.06 -12.71
N ARG A 66 22.34 0.86 -12.69
CA ARG A 66 22.93 0.23 -13.88
C ARG A 66 21.85 -0.18 -14.89
N LYS A 67 20.79 -0.85 -14.42
CA LYS A 67 19.72 -1.40 -15.27
C LYS A 67 18.95 -0.30 -16.00
N PHE A 68 18.55 0.76 -15.29
CA PHE A 68 17.74 1.84 -15.85
C PHE A 68 18.55 3.03 -16.38
N GLY A 69 19.79 3.22 -15.89
CA GLY A 69 20.69 4.28 -16.34
C GLY A 69 21.35 3.98 -17.68
N GLY A 70 21.61 2.70 -18.00
CA GLY A 70 22.23 2.27 -19.27
C GLY A 70 21.31 2.32 -20.50
N HIS A 71 20.02 2.60 -20.32
CA HIS A 71 19.04 2.69 -21.40
C HIS A 71 18.41 4.10 -21.47
N PRO A 72 17.91 4.53 -22.64
CA PRO A 72 17.17 5.79 -22.76
C PRO A 72 16.04 5.89 -21.74
N ALA A 73 15.81 7.11 -21.24
CA ALA A 73 14.72 7.38 -20.31
C ALA A 73 13.39 7.11 -21.01
N GLY A 74 12.56 6.23 -20.45
CA GLY A 74 11.29 5.87 -21.07
C GLY A 74 10.53 4.79 -20.30
N VAL A 75 9.49 4.27 -20.93
CA VAL A 75 8.62 3.23 -20.38
C VAL A 75 9.28 1.87 -20.58
N GLN A 76 9.79 1.26 -19.50
CA GLN A 76 10.53 -0.01 -19.56
C GLN A 76 9.73 -1.13 -18.87
N HIS A 77 8.87 -1.82 -19.64
CA HIS A 77 7.99 -2.90 -19.17
C HIS A 77 8.15 -4.18 -20.00
N ASP A 78 9.39 -4.51 -20.34
CA ASP A 78 9.68 -5.60 -21.26
C ASP A 78 9.64 -6.96 -20.57
N ASN A 79 8.95 -7.91 -21.22
CA ASN A 79 8.96 -9.32 -20.84
C ASN A 79 8.44 -9.63 -19.42
N LEU A 80 7.60 -8.75 -18.83
CA LEU A 80 7.06 -8.94 -17.47
C LEU A 80 6.27 -10.26 -17.31
N TRP A 81 5.56 -10.68 -18.34
CA TRP A 81 4.79 -11.93 -18.35
C TRP A 81 5.64 -13.18 -18.57
N LEU A 82 6.89 -13.03 -19.03
CA LEU A 82 7.77 -14.15 -19.34
C LEU A 82 8.73 -14.50 -18.20
N ARG A 83 8.90 -13.61 -17.21
CA ARG A 83 9.82 -13.81 -16.08
C ARG A 83 9.10 -14.49 -14.92
N SER A 84 9.61 -15.64 -14.47
CA SER A 84 9.08 -16.41 -13.32
C SER A 84 8.89 -15.57 -12.05
N SER A 85 9.74 -14.55 -11.84
CA SER A 85 9.65 -13.64 -10.69
C SER A 85 8.47 -12.66 -10.73
N THR A 86 7.90 -12.38 -11.90
CA THR A 86 6.82 -11.39 -12.09
C THR A 86 5.56 -11.97 -12.75
N SER A 87 5.57 -13.24 -13.18
CA SER A 87 4.47 -13.87 -13.93
C SER A 87 3.86 -15.10 -13.24
N ARG A 88 3.56 -15.03 -11.94
CA ARG A 88 3.00 -16.16 -11.16
C ARG A 88 3.82 -17.47 -11.29
N GLY A 89 5.10 -17.37 -11.62
CA GLY A 89 6.02 -18.50 -11.69
C GLY A 89 6.47 -18.95 -10.30
N SER A 90 7.33 -19.97 -10.26
CA SER A 90 7.84 -20.55 -9.00
C SER A 90 8.47 -19.51 -8.07
N LEU A 91 9.24 -18.56 -8.61
CA LEU A 91 9.88 -17.52 -7.80
C LEU A 91 8.86 -16.53 -7.24
N ALA A 92 7.79 -16.21 -7.99
CA ALA A 92 6.70 -15.38 -7.50
C ALA A 92 5.94 -16.07 -6.36
N TRP A 93 5.65 -17.38 -6.49
CA TRP A 93 5.04 -18.18 -5.43
C TRP A 93 5.91 -18.29 -4.18
N LEU A 94 7.20 -18.56 -4.34
CA LEU A 94 8.15 -18.57 -3.22
C LEU A 94 8.15 -17.22 -2.49
N THR A 95 8.20 -16.12 -3.25
CA THR A 95 8.13 -14.77 -2.68
C THR A 95 6.83 -14.54 -1.92
N ALA A 96 5.69 -14.98 -2.47
CA ALA A 96 4.39 -14.85 -1.82
C ALA A 96 4.31 -15.66 -0.52
N ILE A 97 4.86 -16.88 -0.50
CA ILE A 97 4.94 -17.72 0.71
C ILE A 97 5.81 -17.05 1.77
N VAL A 98 6.98 -16.53 1.41
CA VAL A 98 7.89 -15.85 2.34
C VAL A 98 7.23 -14.59 2.93
N LEU A 99 6.62 -13.74 2.09
CA LEU A 99 5.94 -12.53 2.57
C LEU A 99 4.74 -12.88 3.46
N THR A 100 3.92 -13.85 3.04
CA THR A 100 2.76 -14.33 3.82
C THR A 100 3.22 -14.90 5.16
N GLY A 101 4.23 -15.77 5.16
CA GLY A 101 4.82 -16.36 6.36
C GLY A 101 5.37 -15.30 7.32
N PHE A 102 6.06 -14.28 6.79
CA PHE A 102 6.54 -13.14 7.59
C PHE A 102 5.39 -12.46 8.35
N TYR A 103 4.28 -12.13 7.68
CA TYR A 103 3.14 -11.49 8.35
C TYR A 103 2.39 -12.44 9.30
N VAL A 104 2.30 -13.73 8.97
CA VAL A 104 1.71 -14.73 9.87
C VAL A 104 2.53 -14.82 11.16
N ILE A 105 3.85 -14.88 11.07
CA ILE A 105 4.74 -14.91 12.24
C ILE A 105 4.60 -13.60 13.01
N LEU A 106 4.67 -12.46 12.33
CA LEU A 106 4.59 -11.12 12.94
C LEU A 106 3.32 -10.93 13.78
N TYR A 107 2.15 -11.26 13.24
CA TYR A 107 0.88 -10.97 13.92
C TYR A 107 0.46 -12.03 14.95
N TRP A 108 0.83 -13.30 14.76
CA TRP A 108 0.33 -14.40 15.60
C TRP A 108 1.39 -15.06 16.49
N PHE A 109 2.68 -14.97 16.15
CA PHE A 109 3.75 -15.73 16.82
C PHE A 109 4.89 -14.87 17.35
N SER A 110 4.81 -13.55 17.22
CA SER A 110 5.86 -12.62 17.66
C SER A 110 5.42 -11.67 18.78
N SER A 111 4.26 -11.89 19.39
CA SER A 111 3.91 -11.14 20.61
C SER A 111 4.90 -11.49 21.73
N PRO A 112 5.34 -10.49 22.53
CA PRO A 112 6.31 -10.73 23.60
C PRO A 112 5.77 -11.74 24.60
N ASP A 113 6.54 -12.78 24.90
CA ASP A 113 6.26 -13.71 25.99
C ASP A 113 6.48 -13.05 27.36
N GLU A 114 6.18 -13.76 28.45
CA GLU A 114 6.39 -13.27 29.82
C GLU A 114 7.86 -12.92 30.12
N GLN A 115 8.79 -13.48 29.34
CA GLN A 115 10.23 -13.24 29.43
C GLN A 115 10.73 -12.15 28.45
N GLY A 116 9.84 -11.57 27.65
CA GLY A 116 10.16 -10.51 26.67
C GLY A 116 10.72 -10.99 25.34
N ASN A 117 10.63 -12.29 25.00
CA ASN A 117 11.08 -12.84 23.72
C ASN A 117 10.00 -12.74 22.63
N PHE A 118 10.43 -12.64 21.37
CA PHE A 118 9.55 -12.46 20.20
C PHE A 118 9.45 -13.70 19.29
N GLY A 119 9.59 -14.90 19.87
CA GLY A 119 9.54 -16.17 19.13
C GLY A 119 10.61 -16.26 18.02
N LEU A 120 10.20 -16.61 16.80
CA LEU A 120 11.10 -16.71 15.64
C LEU A 120 11.79 -15.39 15.25
N PHE A 121 11.24 -14.25 15.65
CA PHE A 121 11.81 -12.93 15.36
C PHE A 121 12.67 -12.38 16.51
N ASN A 122 12.88 -13.13 17.58
CA ASN A 122 13.61 -12.68 18.76
C ASN A 122 14.97 -12.04 18.41
N ASN A 123 15.80 -12.77 17.68
CA ASN A 123 17.12 -12.30 17.27
C ASN A 123 17.06 -11.08 16.33
N LEU A 124 16.06 -11.03 15.44
CA LEU A 124 15.88 -9.90 14.52
C LEU A 124 15.42 -8.63 15.24
N VAL A 125 14.54 -8.76 16.23
CA VAL A 125 14.08 -7.63 17.06
C VAL A 125 15.25 -7.10 17.88
N HIS A 126 15.95 -7.95 18.63
CA HIS A 126 17.08 -7.52 19.47
C HIS A 126 18.30 -7.03 18.68
N ALA A 127 18.48 -7.50 17.44
CA ALA A 127 19.49 -6.94 16.55
C ALA A 127 19.26 -5.44 16.26
N LEU A 128 18.01 -4.97 16.31
CA LEU A 128 17.63 -3.57 16.12
C LEU A 128 17.59 -2.74 17.41
N ASP A 129 17.87 -3.33 18.58
CA ASP A 129 17.87 -2.60 19.86
C ASP A 129 18.74 -1.33 19.84
N PRO A 130 19.99 -1.32 19.31
CA PRO A 130 20.78 -0.11 19.26
C PRO A 130 20.13 1.01 18.44
N LEU A 131 19.47 0.64 17.33
CA LEU A 131 18.77 1.58 16.47
C LEU A 131 17.51 2.12 17.16
N SER A 132 16.72 1.23 17.79
CA SER A 132 15.53 1.62 18.54
C SER A 132 15.87 2.50 19.73
N GLN A 133 16.91 2.19 20.48
CA GLN A 133 17.35 2.99 21.62
C GLN A 133 17.77 4.39 21.18
N THR A 134 18.46 4.51 20.04
CA THR A 134 18.87 5.80 19.48
C THR A 134 17.68 6.64 19.02
N LEU A 135 16.66 6.02 18.39
CA LEU A 135 15.52 6.74 17.81
C LEU A 135 14.36 7.00 18.79
N ARG A 136 14.09 6.04 19.69
CA ARG A 136 12.88 5.97 20.54
C ARG A 136 13.19 6.00 22.03
N GLN A 137 14.46 5.86 22.43
CA GLN A 137 14.86 5.64 23.83
C GLN A 137 14.14 4.44 24.48
N ARG A 138 13.84 3.42 23.68
CA ARG A 138 13.13 2.19 24.09
C ARG A 138 13.72 0.98 23.38
N PRO A 139 13.65 -0.22 24.00
CA PRO A 139 14.02 -1.47 23.34
C PRO A 139 13.17 -1.68 22.08
N ALA A 140 13.72 -2.41 21.12
CA ALA A 140 13.02 -2.74 19.91
C ALA A 140 11.87 -3.72 20.21
N ASP A 141 10.83 -3.63 19.41
CA ASP A 141 9.67 -4.51 19.44
C ASP A 141 9.34 -4.99 18.02
N GLN A 142 8.44 -5.97 17.91
CA GLN A 142 8.00 -6.51 16.62
C GLN A 142 7.51 -5.42 15.64
N TRP A 143 6.87 -4.36 16.15
CA TRP A 143 6.37 -3.28 15.32
C TRP A 143 7.47 -2.36 14.82
N PHE A 144 8.54 -2.16 15.61
CA PHE A 144 9.72 -1.45 15.16
C PHE A 144 10.51 -2.23 14.12
N LEU A 145 10.65 -3.55 14.29
CA LEU A 145 11.22 -4.43 13.25
C LEU A 145 10.44 -4.31 11.94
N TYR A 146 9.12 -4.47 12.02
CA TYR A 146 8.23 -4.31 10.88
C TYR A 146 8.37 -2.92 10.24
N GLY A 147 8.28 -1.85 11.04
CA GLY A 147 8.41 -0.46 10.57
C GLY A 147 9.75 -0.17 9.91
N THR A 148 10.84 -0.75 10.42
CA THR A 148 12.19 -0.64 9.85
C THR A 148 12.25 -1.29 8.49
N PHE A 149 11.82 -2.56 8.37
CA PHE A 149 11.81 -3.29 7.09
C PHE A 149 10.86 -2.66 6.08
N TYR A 150 9.69 -2.20 6.53
CA TYR A 150 8.71 -1.53 5.69
C TYR A 150 9.25 -0.22 5.11
N THR A 151 9.87 0.60 5.97
CA THR A 151 10.49 1.87 5.57
C THR A 151 11.68 1.63 4.65
N LEU A 152 12.53 0.66 4.97
CA LEU A 152 13.67 0.28 4.12
C LEU A 152 13.19 -0.19 2.73
N ALA A 153 12.16 -1.02 2.66
CA ALA A 153 11.59 -1.49 1.41
C ALA A 153 11.08 -0.32 0.55
N ILE A 154 10.35 0.64 1.14
CA ILE A 154 9.87 1.85 0.44
C ILE A 154 11.04 2.71 -0.03
N LEU A 155 12.09 2.91 0.77
CA LEU A 155 13.22 3.75 0.39
C LEU A 155 14.07 3.12 -0.71
N VAL A 156 14.41 1.83 -0.59
CA VAL A 156 15.22 1.10 -1.57
C VAL A 156 14.46 0.93 -2.89
N MET A 157 13.20 0.48 -2.83
CA MET A 157 12.38 0.30 -4.02
C MET A 157 11.88 1.64 -4.58
N GLY A 158 11.78 2.68 -3.75
CA GLY A 158 11.58 4.06 -4.16
C GLY A 158 12.77 4.58 -4.95
N GLY A 159 14.01 4.35 -4.50
CA GLY A 159 15.21 4.64 -5.27
C GLY A 159 15.23 3.92 -6.64
N ARG A 160 14.84 2.65 -6.67
CA ARG A 160 14.62 1.91 -7.94
C ARG A 160 13.57 2.60 -8.82
N ALA A 161 12.43 3.00 -8.26
CA ALA A 161 11.35 3.66 -8.99
C ALA A 161 11.78 5.03 -9.55
N LEU A 162 12.60 5.80 -8.82
CA LEU A 162 13.15 7.07 -9.28
C LEU A 162 14.04 6.89 -10.52
N TRP A 163 14.86 5.84 -10.55
CA TRP A 163 15.67 5.49 -11.72
C TRP A 163 14.80 5.01 -12.90
N LYS A 164 13.85 4.10 -12.65
CA LYS A 164 12.96 3.55 -13.69
C LYS A 164 12.09 4.62 -14.34
N TYR A 165 11.52 5.53 -13.55
CA TYR A 165 10.58 6.56 -14.00
C TYR A 165 11.22 7.95 -14.15
N ARG A 166 12.54 8.01 -14.36
CA ARG A 166 13.31 9.26 -14.48
C ARG A 166 12.81 10.22 -15.57
N HIS A 167 12.13 9.69 -16.60
CA HIS A 167 11.52 10.47 -17.68
C HIS A 167 10.30 11.29 -17.24
N SER A 168 9.60 10.90 -16.16
CA SER A 168 8.37 11.55 -15.74
C SER A 168 8.57 12.37 -14.45
N PRO A 169 8.49 13.71 -14.50
CA PRO A 169 8.60 14.53 -13.29
C PRO A 169 7.47 14.22 -12.30
N TYR A 170 6.25 13.95 -12.78
CA TYR A 170 5.12 13.58 -11.94
C TYR A 170 5.41 12.33 -11.11
N GLN A 171 5.94 11.26 -11.75
CA GLN A 171 6.24 10.02 -11.04
C GLN A 171 7.42 10.16 -10.08
N ARG A 172 8.42 10.98 -10.42
CA ARG A 172 9.53 11.29 -9.52
C ARG A 172 9.05 12.01 -8.25
N ILE A 173 8.32 13.11 -8.39
CA ILE A 173 7.84 13.90 -7.24
C ILE A 173 6.93 13.04 -6.36
N ARG A 174 6.01 12.28 -6.97
CA ARG A 174 5.14 11.37 -6.24
C ARG A 174 5.91 10.31 -5.45
N THR A 175 6.96 9.72 -6.05
CA THR A 175 7.82 8.73 -5.38
C THR A 175 8.59 9.34 -4.22
N VAL A 176 9.16 10.55 -4.40
CA VAL A 176 9.80 11.29 -3.30
C VAL A 176 8.80 11.61 -2.19
N SER A 177 7.57 11.99 -2.52
CA SER A 177 6.51 12.28 -1.55
C SER A 177 6.22 11.07 -0.67
N VAL A 178 5.99 9.88 -1.25
CA VAL A 178 5.69 8.69 -0.43
C VAL A 178 6.89 8.25 0.41
N MET A 179 8.13 8.41 -0.09
CA MET A 179 9.35 8.16 0.69
C MET A 179 9.46 9.13 1.87
N PHE A 180 9.17 10.41 1.64
CA PHE A 180 9.19 11.45 2.66
C PHE A 180 8.14 11.21 3.76
N PHE A 181 6.89 10.94 3.39
CA PHE A 181 5.84 10.66 4.38
C PHE A 181 6.10 9.36 5.13
N GLN A 182 6.61 8.32 4.47
CA GLN A 182 6.96 7.08 5.16
C GLN A 182 8.10 7.29 6.15
N LEU A 183 9.22 7.88 5.72
CA LEU A 183 10.38 8.07 6.59
C LEU A 183 10.10 9.11 7.67
N GLY A 184 9.59 10.28 7.30
CA GLY A 184 9.35 11.39 8.21
C GLY A 184 8.16 11.15 9.14
N PHE A 185 6.96 10.98 8.57
CA PHE A 185 5.71 11.00 9.33
C PHE A 185 5.32 9.63 9.89
N ALA A 186 5.67 8.54 9.21
CA ALA A 186 5.29 7.20 9.63
C ALA A 186 6.39 6.43 10.39
N TYR A 187 7.64 6.91 10.40
CA TYR A 187 8.76 6.20 11.05
C TYR A 187 9.50 7.09 12.06
N LEU A 188 10.06 8.23 11.62
CA LEU A 188 10.87 9.10 12.49
C LEU A 188 10.02 9.87 13.51
N LEU A 189 8.92 10.50 13.10
CA LEU A 189 8.12 11.35 13.97
C LEU A 189 7.44 10.57 15.13
N PRO A 190 6.80 9.41 14.91
CA PRO A 190 6.30 8.58 16.01
C PRO A 190 7.42 8.09 16.92
N GLY A 191 8.59 7.77 16.34
CA GLY A 191 9.76 7.36 17.12
C GLY A 191 10.29 8.48 18.03
N LEU A 192 10.36 9.71 17.50
CA LEU A 192 10.75 10.90 18.25
C LEU A 192 9.75 11.24 19.38
N LEU A 193 8.44 11.06 19.14
CA LEU A 193 7.43 11.23 20.19
C LEU A 193 7.67 10.26 21.35
N LEU A 194 7.98 8.99 21.04
CA LEU A 194 8.32 7.99 22.06
C LEU A 194 9.60 8.36 22.81
N ALA A 195 10.61 8.91 22.13
CA ALA A 195 11.83 9.40 22.77
C ALA A 195 11.56 10.54 23.76
N PHE A 196 10.57 11.38 23.49
CA PHE A 196 10.09 12.42 24.41
C PHE A 196 9.06 11.93 25.44
N GLN A 197 8.92 10.61 25.62
CA GLN A 197 7.97 9.99 26.55
C GLN A 197 6.51 10.41 26.29
N ARG A 198 6.17 10.74 25.04
CA ARG A 198 4.80 11.05 24.59
C ARG A 198 4.16 9.83 23.92
N PRO A 199 2.82 9.76 23.84
CA PRO A 199 2.15 8.67 23.15
C PRO A 199 2.53 8.62 21.67
N GLU A 200 2.64 7.41 21.14
CA GLU A 200 2.91 7.20 19.72
C GLU A 200 1.72 7.64 18.87
N TYR A 201 1.95 8.55 17.93
CA TYR A 201 0.91 9.06 17.04
C TYR A 201 1.41 9.21 15.61
N TYR A 202 0.64 8.67 14.66
CA TYR A 202 0.94 8.70 13.24
C TYR A 202 0.09 9.75 12.52
N PHE A 203 0.71 10.89 12.21
CA PHE A 203 0.04 12.02 11.55
C PHE A 203 -0.33 11.78 10.08
N SER A 204 0.10 10.66 9.48
CA SER A 204 -0.23 10.28 8.10
C SER A 204 -1.38 9.28 7.99
N TYR A 205 -1.94 8.81 9.10
CA TYR A 205 -3.06 7.86 9.09
C TYR A 205 -4.32 8.48 9.69
N PHE A 206 -5.42 8.37 8.95
CA PHE A 206 -6.68 9.02 9.28
C PHE A 206 -7.81 7.99 9.36
N TRP A 207 -8.90 8.36 9.99
CA TRP A 207 -10.12 7.57 9.94
C TRP A 207 -10.68 7.60 8.50
N PRO A 208 -11.20 6.49 7.95
CA PRO A 208 -11.47 5.20 8.59
C PRO A 208 -10.35 4.15 8.48
N LEU A 209 -9.14 4.50 7.99
CA LEU A 209 -8.02 3.55 7.93
C LEU A 209 -7.47 3.21 9.31
N LYS A 210 -7.12 4.25 10.08
CA LYS A 210 -6.65 4.15 11.46
C LYS A 210 -7.80 4.52 12.40
N TYR A 211 -8.76 3.61 12.43
CA TYR A 211 -10.05 3.80 13.09
C TYR A 211 -9.94 3.90 14.61
N ASP A 212 -8.93 3.24 15.18
CA ASP A 212 -8.66 3.17 16.60
C ASP A 212 -8.42 4.55 17.22
N TYR A 213 -7.91 5.52 16.46
CA TYR A 213 -7.68 6.89 16.95
C TYR A 213 -8.95 7.65 17.35
N LEU A 214 -10.10 7.28 16.80
CA LEU A 214 -11.39 7.87 17.16
C LEU A 214 -12.23 6.96 18.04
N PHE A 215 -11.69 5.84 18.51
CA PHE A 215 -12.36 5.01 19.50
C PHE A 215 -12.27 5.65 20.89
N PRO A 216 -13.31 5.51 21.73
CA PRO A 216 -13.36 6.19 23.02
C PRO A 216 -12.19 5.81 23.95
N GLY A 217 -11.71 4.56 23.88
CA GLY A 217 -10.54 4.11 24.65
C GLY A 217 -9.26 4.87 24.27
N THR A 218 -8.96 4.96 22.97
CA THR A 218 -7.76 5.65 22.47
C THR A 218 -7.85 7.16 22.65
N VAL A 219 -9.02 7.76 22.45
CA VAL A 219 -9.24 9.18 22.72
C VAL A 219 -8.97 9.47 24.21
N SER A 220 -9.49 8.64 25.10
CA SER A 220 -9.23 8.76 26.55
C SER A 220 -7.75 8.59 26.89
N TYR A 221 -7.07 7.63 26.26
CA TYR A 221 -5.62 7.42 26.41
C TYR A 221 -4.81 8.63 25.96
N LEU A 222 -5.08 9.17 24.76
CA LEU A 222 -4.38 10.34 24.22
C LEU A 222 -4.61 11.59 25.07
N LEU A 223 -5.81 11.79 25.60
CA LEU A 223 -6.11 12.94 26.48
C LEU A 223 -5.43 12.84 27.84
N LYS A 224 -5.28 11.63 28.40
CA LYS A 224 -4.62 11.40 29.69
C LYS A 224 -3.08 11.45 29.56
N ASP A 225 -2.54 10.67 28.64
CA ASP A 225 -1.09 10.42 28.55
C ASP A 225 -0.37 11.37 27.56
N GLY A 226 -1.11 11.99 26.64
CA GLY A 226 -0.59 13.03 25.75
C GLY A 226 -0.33 14.37 26.43
N GLY A 227 -0.80 14.55 27.67
CA GLY A 227 -0.79 15.84 28.36
C GLY A 227 -1.85 16.82 27.83
N PRO A 228 -2.14 17.90 28.58
CA PRO A 228 -3.33 18.73 28.36
C PRO A 228 -3.34 19.47 27.01
N GLY A 229 -2.18 19.79 26.44
CA GLY A 229 -2.08 20.48 25.15
C GLY A 229 -1.96 19.52 23.95
N LEU A 230 -0.98 18.61 24.00
CA LEU A 230 -0.63 17.76 22.86
C LEU A 230 -1.68 16.66 22.61
N GLY A 231 -2.23 16.05 23.67
CA GLY A 231 -3.29 15.04 23.53
C GLY A 231 -4.55 15.61 22.88
N VAL A 232 -5.00 16.78 23.35
CA VAL A 232 -6.14 17.50 22.75
C VAL A 232 -5.84 17.88 21.30
N PHE A 233 -4.63 18.38 21.02
CA PHE A 233 -4.21 18.70 19.66
C PHE A 233 -4.30 17.48 18.73
N MET A 234 -3.79 16.32 19.14
CA MET A 234 -3.80 15.09 18.35
C MET A 234 -5.23 14.61 18.04
N VAL A 235 -6.11 14.59 19.04
CA VAL A 235 -7.51 14.16 18.86
C VAL A 235 -8.26 15.15 17.99
N PHE A 236 -8.16 16.46 18.30
CA PHE A 236 -8.85 17.51 17.56
C PHE A 236 -8.44 17.53 16.10
N TRP A 237 -7.13 17.60 15.80
CA TRP A 237 -6.66 17.61 14.43
C TRP A 237 -6.86 16.28 13.72
N GLY A 238 -6.80 15.15 14.44
CA GLY A 238 -7.16 13.83 13.92
C GLY A 238 -8.62 13.76 13.46
N ALA A 239 -9.55 14.35 14.22
CA ALA A 239 -10.96 14.44 13.82
C ALA A 239 -11.15 15.43 12.67
N VAL A 240 -10.57 16.63 12.75
CA VAL A 240 -10.67 17.67 11.71
C VAL A 240 -10.12 17.17 10.38
N ILE A 241 -8.94 16.55 10.35
CA ILE A 241 -8.38 16.02 9.11
C ILE A 241 -9.20 14.84 8.57
N SER A 242 -9.80 14.02 9.43
CA SER A 242 -10.61 12.87 9.00
C SER A 242 -11.95 13.29 8.38
N PHE A 243 -12.66 14.23 9.01
CA PHE A 243 -14.01 14.60 8.61
C PHE A 243 -14.11 15.88 7.76
N VAL A 244 -13.12 16.76 7.81
CA VAL A 244 -13.10 18.02 7.06
C VAL A 244 -11.96 18.03 6.05
N GLY A 245 -10.72 17.90 6.51
CA GLY A 245 -9.55 18.04 5.66
C GLY A 245 -9.49 17.00 4.53
N THR A 246 -9.74 15.73 4.84
CA THR A 246 -9.75 14.62 3.89
C THR A 246 -10.81 14.82 2.79
N PRO A 247 -12.10 15.05 3.09
CA PRO A 247 -13.08 15.34 2.05
C PRO A 247 -12.79 16.63 1.26
N VAL A 248 -12.28 17.69 1.89
CA VAL A 248 -11.87 18.92 1.17
C VAL A 248 -10.72 18.65 0.20
N LEU A 249 -9.66 17.97 0.64
CA LEU A 249 -8.54 17.61 -0.23
C LEU A 249 -8.97 16.66 -1.34
N THR A 250 -9.88 15.72 -1.06
CA THR A 250 -10.43 14.82 -2.08
C THR A 250 -11.35 15.53 -3.06
N TYR A 251 -12.06 16.58 -2.63
CA TYR A 251 -12.81 17.43 -3.54
C TYR A 251 -11.89 18.05 -4.60
N PHE A 252 -10.75 18.64 -4.20
CA PHE A 252 -9.84 19.32 -5.13
C PHE A 252 -8.92 18.38 -5.91
N PHE A 253 -8.40 17.32 -5.28
CA PHE A 253 -7.33 16.51 -5.85
C PHE A 253 -7.77 15.07 -6.17
N GLY A 254 -9.00 14.68 -5.85
CA GLY A 254 -9.43 13.28 -5.90
C GLY A 254 -8.74 12.47 -4.80
N LYS A 255 -8.79 11.14 -4.89
CA LYS A 255 -8.16 10.27 -3.89
C LYS A 255 -6.63 10.16 -4.03
N ARG A 256 -6.06 10.79 -5.06
CA ARG A 256 -4.62 10.71 -5.36
C ARG A 256 -3.78 11.31 -4.25
N TRP A 257 -4.20 12.44 -3.65
CA TRP A 257 -3.43 13.14 -2.61
C TRP A 257 -3.08 12.21 -1.45
N TYR A 258 -3.97 11.28 -1.10
CA TYR A 258 -3.71 10.33 -0.03
C TYR A 258 -3.15 9.02 -0.58
N CYS A 259 -3.92 8.28 -1.38
CA CYS A 259 -3.61 6.90 -1.76
C CYS A 259 -2.35 6.73 -2.64
N SER A 260 -1.86 7.82 -3.24
CA SER A 260 -0.73 7.79 -4.17
C SER A 260 0.44 8.69 -3.74
N TRP A 261 0.23 9.66 -2.84
CA TRP A 261 1.26 10.63 -2.43
C TRP A 261 1.63 10.58 -0.94
N VAL A 262 0.74 10.11 -0.04
CA VAL A 262 0.95 10.16 1.42
C VAL A 262 0.86 8.78 2.07
N CYS A 263 -0.11 7.97 1.67
CA CYS A 263 -0.43 6.70 2.34
C CYS A 263 0.72 5.68 2.23
N GLY A 264 1.17 5.15 3.38
CA GLY A 264 2.22 4.12 3.45
C GLY A 264 1.91 2.88 2.61
N CYS A 265 0.66 2.35 2.68
CA CYS A 265 0.23 1.23 1.85
C CYS A 265 0.33 1.54 0.35
N GLY A 266 0.06 2.80 -0.03
CA GLY A 266 0.26 3.28 -1.39
C GLY A 266 1.74 3.36 -1.76
N GLY A 267 2.58 3.84 -0.85
CA GLY A 267 4.04 3.88 -1.01
C GLY A 267 4.63 2.50 -1.29
N LEU A 268 4.27 1.48 -0.50
CA LEU A 268 4.74 0.12 -0.72
C LEU A 268 4.25 -0.46 -2.05
N ALA A 269 2.97 -0.26 -2.39
CA ALA A 269 2.39 -0.74 -3.64
C ALA A 269 3.03 -0.11 -4.90
N GLU A 270 3.33 1.19 -4.86
CA GLU A 270 3.92 1.94 -5.97
C GLU A 270 5.42 1.70 -6.13
N THR A 271 6.08 1.20 -5.07
CA THR A 271 7.53 0.94 -5.05
C THR A 271 7.81 -0.56 -5.12
N ALA A 272 7.73 -1.27 -3.99
CA ALA A 272 7.98 -2.70 -3.90
C ALA A 272 6.98 -3.53 -4.73
N GLY A 273 5.73 -3.08 -4.83
CA GLY A 273 4.69 -3.72 -5.64
C GLY A 273 4.79 -3.45 -7.15
N ASP A 274 5.56 -2.46 -7.59
CA ASP A 274 5.68 -2.05 -9.00
C ASP A 274 5.91 -3.20 -10.00
N PRO A 275 6.72 -4.24 -9.70
CA PRO A 275 6.92 -5.37 -10.61
C PRO A 275 5.68 -6.23 -10.89
N TYR A 276 4.60 -6.09 -10.11
CA TYR A 276 3.44 -6.98 -10.14
C TYR A 276 2.15 -6.33 -10.66
N ARG A 277 2.22 -5.08 -11.13
CA ARG A 277 1.04 -4.28 -11.54
C ARG A 277 0.19 -4.94 -12.62
N GLN A 278 0.83 -5.69 -13.51
CA GLN A 278 0.18 -6.45 -14.58
C GLN A 278 -0.73 -7.58 -14.09
N LEU A 279 -0.50 -8.10 -12.88
CA LEU A 279 -1.23 -9.25 -12.33
C LEU A 279 -2.62 -8.90 -11.79
N SER A 280 -2.94 -7.61 -11.61
CA SER A 280 -4.24 -7.18 -11.12
C SER A 280 -5.35 -7.57 -12.09
N ASP A 281 -6.32 -8.38 -11.68
CA ASP A 281 -7.36 -8.85 -12.61
C ASP A 281 -8.29 -7.71 -13.06
N LYS A 282 -8.50 -7.59 -14.38
CA LYS A 282 -9.36 -6.59 -15.04
C LYS A 282 -10.75 -7.13 -15.38
N SER A 283 -11.04 -8.40 -15.06
CA SER A 283 -12.32 -9.04 -15.30
C SER A 283 -13.47 -8.33 -14.60
N ARG A 284 -14.68 -8.47 -15.16
CA ARG A 284 -15.90 -7.95 -14.51
C ARG A 284 -16.19 -8.67 -13.19
N GLU A 285 -15.78 -9.93 -13.04
CA GLU A 285 -15.98 -10.67 -11.79
C GLU A 285 -15.12 -10.14 -10.66
N ALA A 286 -13.83 -9.86 -10.92
CA ALA A 286 -12.96 -9.20 -9.95
C ALA A 286 -13.51 -7.84 -9.52
N TRP A 287 -14.13 -7.10 -10.45
CA TRP A 287 -14.84 -5.86 -10.10
C TRP A 287 -16.07 -6.09 -9.20
N ARG A 288 -16.90 -7.11 -9.47
CA ARG A 288 -18.04 -7.42 -8.60
C ARG A 288 -17.57 -7.74 -7.17
N TRP A 289 -16.50 -8.50 -7.02
CA TRP A 289 -15.90 -8.80 -5.71
C TRP A 289 -15.29 -7.57 -5.03
N GLU A 290 -14.60 -6.70 -5.77
CA GLU A 290 -14.09 -5.41 -5.28
C GLU A 290 -15.21 -4.62 -4.59
N VAL A 291 -16.34 -4.43 -5.28
CA VAL A 291 -17.49 -3.67 -4.76
C VAL A 291 -18.17 -4.41 -3.60
N ARG A 292 -18.30 -5.74 -3.69
CA ARG A 292 -18.99 -6.56 -2.69
C ARG A 292 -18.23 -6.66 -1.36
N ILE A 293 -16.91 -6.47 -1.35
CA ILE A 293 -16.09 -6.54 -0.13
C ILE A 293 -15.82 -5.15 0.44
N ILE A 294 -15.39 -4.19 -0.40
CA ILE A 294 -14.81 -2.93 0.12
C ILE A 294 -15.84 -2.04 0.84
N TYR A 295 -17.09 -2.00 0.37
CA TYR A 295 -18.13 -1.17 0.98
C TYR A 295 -18.70 -1.77 2.27
N PRO A 296 -18.94 -3.09 2.39
CA PRO A 296 -19.25 -3.69 3.68
C PRO A 296 -18.15 -3.51 4.72
N VAL A 297 -16.87 -3.56 4.34
CA VAL A 297 -15.76 -3.26 5.27
C VAL A 297 -15.85 -1.82 5.79
N LEU A 298 -16.10 -0.85 4.90
CA LEU A 298 -16.35 0.54 5.31
C LEU A 298 -17.58 0.67 6.21
N GLY A 299 -18.70 0.04 5.84
CA GLY A 299 -19.93 0.07 6.62
C GLY A 299 -19.75 -0.53 8.02
N LEU A 300 -19.01 -1.63 8.11
CA LEU A 300 -18.71 -2.31 9.37
C LEU A 300 -17.86 -1.42 10.29
N ILE A 301 -16.82 -0.74 9.78
CA ILE A 301 -16.01 0.12 10.65
C ILE A 301 -16.76 1.37 11.09
N VAL A 302 -17.62 1.94 10.24
CA VAL A 302 -18.52 3.03 10.62
C VAL A 302 -19.46 2.56 11.75
N LEU A 303 -20.07 1.38 11.59
CA LEU A 303 -20.95 0.78 12.60
C LEU A 303 -20.23 0.57 13.92
N VAL A 304 -19.06 -0.07 13.91
CA VAL A 304 -18.24 -0.30 15.13
C VAL A 304 -17.89 1.01 15.81
N THR A 305 -17.44 2.02 15.04
CA THR A 305 -17.11 3.34 15.58
C THR A 305 -18.31 3.95 16.31
N VAL A 306 -19.50 3.93 15.68
CA VAL A 306 -20.73 4.48 16.26
C VAL A 306 -21.16 3.69 17.50
N LEU A 307 -21.17 2.35 17.44
CA LEU A 307 -21.57 1.50 18.57
C LEU A 307 -20.68 1.71 19.80
N LEU A 308 -19.37 1.88 19.62
CA LEU A 308 -18.45 2.16 20.72
C LEU A 308 -18.78 3.49 21.42
N TRP A 309 -19.06 4.55 20.64
CA TRP A 309 -19.47 5.84 21.21
C TRP A 309 -20.86 5.79 21.87
N LEU A 310 -21.82 5.10 21.27
CA LEU A 310 -23.14 4.90 21.86
C LEU A 310 -23.04 4.10 23.17
N GLY A 311 -22.15 3.10 23.23
CA GLY A 311 -21.87 2.33 24.43
C GLY A 311 -21.36 3.19 25.58
N VAL A 312 -20.38 4.07 25.31
CA VAL A 312 -19.84 5.00 26.33
C VAL A 312 -20.84 6.07 26.73
N SER A 313 -21.72 6.50 25.82
CA SER A 313 -22.79 7.46 26.14
C SER A 313 -23.93 6.89 27.00
N GLY A 314 -23.93 5.57 27.26
CA GLY A 314 -25.01 4.89 28.00
C GLY A 314 -26.30 4.68 27.19
N MET A 315 -26.27 4.95 25.87
CA MET A 315 -27.44 4.78 24.99
C MET A 315 -27.66 3.33 24.55
N LEU A 316 -26.65 2.46 24.70
CA LEU A 316 -26.79 1.03 24.42
C LEU A 316 -27.27 0.27 25.66
N PRO A 317 -28.09 -0.78 25.49
CA PRO A 317 -28.54 -1.62 26.59
C PRO A 317 -27.36 -2.35 27.23
N ALA A 318 -27.46 -2.61 28.54
CA ALA A 318 -26.37 -3.20 29.33
C ALA A 318 -25.80 -4.48 28.72
N TRP A 319 -26.64 -5.36 28.16
CA TRP A 319 -26.16 -6.60 27.54
C TRP A 319 -25.14 -6.38 26.41
N ALA A 320 -25.18 -5.23 25.73
CA ALA A 320 -24.27 -4.88 24.64
C ALA A 320 -22.91 -4.34 25.13
N THR A 321 -22.84 -3.85 26.37
CA THR A 321 -21.65 -3.21 26.96
C THR A 321 -21.06 -3.99 28.14
N THR A 322 -21.82 -4.91 28.74
CA THR A 322 -21.33 -5.78 29.81
C THR A 322 -20.51 -6.94 29.23
N PRO A 323 -19.32 -7.23 29.79
CA PRO A 323 -18.56 -8.43 29.45
C PRO A 323 -19.39 -9.70 29.60
N GLN A 324 -19.39 -10.54 28.57
CA GLN A 324 -20.06 -11.84 28.61
C GLN A 324 -19.04 -12.98 28.46
N PRO A 325 -19.26 -14.13 29.13
CA PRO A 325 -18.46 -15.32 28.88
C PRO A 325 -18.70 -15.81 27.46
N SER A 326 -17.63 -16.19 26.77
CA SER A 326 -17.71 -16.73 25.40
C SER A 326 -16.90 -18.01 25.31
N GLY A 327 -17.40 -19.00 24.54
CA GLY A 327 -16.69 -20.25 24.28
C GLY A 327 -15.45 -20.11 23.38
N ILE A 328 -15.15 -18.90 22.90
CA ILE A 328 -14.01 -18.61 22.05
C ILE A 328 -13.01 -17.81 22.88
N SER A 329 -11.81 -18.36 23.11
CA SER A 329 -10.77 -17.75 23.96
C SER A 329 -10.47 -16.28 23.60
N MET A 330 -10.47 -15.95 22.31
CA MET A 330 -10.23 -14.59 21.80
C MET A 330 -11.31 -13.57 22.20
N PHE A 331 -12.55 -14.02 22.43
CA PHE A 331 -13.71 -13.17 22.73
C PHE A 331 -14.24 -13.36 24.16
N ASN A 332 -13.52 -14.11 24.99
CA ASN A 332 -13.94 -14.37 26.36
C ASN A 332 -13.86 -13.09 27.23
N ASN A 333 -14.86 -12.89 28.09
CA ASN A 333 -15.00 -11.72 28.95
C ASN A 333 -14.95 -10.37 28.20
N LEU A 334 -15.53 -10.33 27.00
CA LEU A 334 -15.68 -9.10 26.21
C LEU A 334 -17.15 -8.75 26.05
N SER A 335 -17.45 -7.46 26.00
CA SER A 335 -18.77 -7.01 25.61
C SER A 335 -19.01 -7.33 24.13
N PRO A 336 -20.26 -7.52 23.66
CA PRO A 336 -20.54 -7.72 22.24
C PRO A 336 -19.93 -6.65 21.32
N VAL A 337 -19.92 -5.38 21.75
CA VAL A 337 -19.33 -4.28 20.97
C VAL A 337 -17.80 -4.38 20.92
N ASP A 338 -17.15 -4.70 22.04
CA ASP A 338 -15.70 -4.88 22.09
C ASP A 338 -15.25 -6.13 21.31
N ALA A 339 -16.04 -7.21 21.37
CA ALA A 339 -15.81 -8.41 20.58
C ALA A 339 -15.86 -8.11 19.08
N LEU A 340 -16.84 -7.29 18.64
CA LEU A 340 -16.94 -6.86 17.24
C LEU A 340 -15.73 -6.00 16.82
N SER A 341 -15.29 -5.08 17.67
CA SER A 341 -14.09 -4.27 17.44
C SER A 341 -12.83 -5.14 17.32
N LYS A 342 -12.65 -6.10 18.22
CA LYS A 342 -11.53 -7.07 18.16
C LYS A 342 -11.60 -7.96 16.92
N PHE A 343 -12.80 -8.43 16.55
CA PHE A 343 -13.00 -9.20 15.33
C PHE A 343 -12.62 -8.40 14.08
N TYR A 344 -13.03 -7.13 14.01
CA TYR A 344 -12.63 -6.24 12.92
C TYR A 344 -11.10 -6.09 12.84
N GLY A 345 -10.45 -5.83 13.98
CA GLY A 345 -8.98 -5.73 14.03
C GLY A 345 -8.26 -7.00 13.58
N PHE A 346 -8.77 -8.16 13.97
CA PHE A 346 -8.25 -9.46 13.55
C PHE A 346 -8.47 -9.73 12.05
N ALA A 347 -9.73 -9.71 11.60
CA ALA A 347 -10.10 -10.10 10.26
C ALA A 347 -9.62 -9.10 9.20
N ILE A 348 -9.82 -7.79 9.45
CA ILE A 348 -9.51 -6.75 8.48
C ILE A 348 -8.08 -6.23 8.64
N GLY A 349 -7.61 -6.06 9.87
CA GLY A 349 -6.24 -5.62 10.16
C GLY A 349 -5.21 -6.72 9.90
N ALA A 350 -5.20 -7.77 10.72
CA ALA A 350 -4.15 -8.79 10.66
C ALA A 350 -4.25 -9.66 9.39
N VAL A 351 -5.42 -10.26 9.13
CA VAL A 351 -5.59 -11.18 7.99
C VAL A 351 -5.64 -10.43 6.67
N PHE A 352 -6.55 -9.46 6.52
CA PHE A 352 -6.76 -8.86 5.21
C PHE A 352 -5.74 -7.80 4.82
N SER A 353 -5.35 -6.90 5.74
CA SER A 353 -4.32 -5.89 5.46
C SER A 353 -2.90 -6.47 5.53
N GLY A 354 -2.59 -7.28 6.55
CA GLY A 354 -1.27 -7.88 6.72
C GLY A 354 -1.01 -9.03 5.74
N VAL A 355 -1.66 -10.17 6.00
CA VAL A 355 -1.38 -11.43 5.31
C VAL A 355 -1.77 -11.38 3.84
N VAL A 356 -3.04 -11.07 3.53
CA VAL A 356 -3.52 -11.06 2.14
C VAL A 356 -3.01 -9.83 1.39
N GLY A 357 -3.01 -8.68 2.07
CA GLY A 357 -2.69 -7.39 1.48
C GLY A 357 -1.34 -7.36 0.78
N VAL A 358 -0.26 -7.65 1.52
CA VAL A 358 1.12 -7.60 1.01
C VAL A 358 1.61 -8.98 0.56
N GLY A 359 1.22 -10.06 1.26
CA GLY A 359 1.65 -11.42 0.93
C GLY A 359 1.30 -11.86 -0.50
N PHE A 360 0.17 -11.38 -1.03
CA PHE A 360 -0.32 -11.77 -2.36
C PHE A 360 0.11 -10.82 -3.48
N TYR A 361 1.02 -9.86 -3.24
CA TYR A 361 1.54 -9.00 -4.30
C TYR A 361 2.05 -9.78 -5.52
N PRO A 362 2.87 -10.84 -5.37
CA PRO A 362 3.38 -11.59 -6.51
C PRO A 362 2.34 -12.42 -7.28
N LEU A 363 1.12 -12.54 -6.75
CA LEU A 363 0.06 -13.39 -7.31
C LEU A 363 -1.11 -12.56 -7.87
N MET A 364 -1.57 -11.56 -7.12
CA MET A 364 -2.77 -10.77 -7.41
C MET A 364 -2.48 -9.30 -7.75
N GLY A 365 -1.23 -8.86 -7.63
CA GLY A 365 -0.77 -7.51 -7.96
C GLY A 365 -0.59 -6.58 -6.75
N SER A 366 -0.07 -5.38 -6.98
CA SER A 366 0.45 -4.49 -5.93
C SER A 366 -0.58 -3.85 -5.01
N ARG A 367 -1.86 -3.85 -5.35
CA ARG A 367 -2.91 -3.10 -4.61
C ARG A 367 -4.08 -3.97 -4.15
N VAL A 368 -3.86 -5.23 -3.80
CA VAL A 368 -4.91 -6.13 -3.27
C VAL A 368 -5.63 -5.49 -2.07
N TRP A 369 -4.89 -5.09 -1.04
CA TRP A 369 -5.46 -4.41 0.13
C TRP A 369 -6.25 -3.14 -0.24
N CYS A 370 -5.61 -2.25 -1.02
CA CYS A 370 -6.22 -0.98 -1.41
C CYS A 370 -7.47 -1.14 -2.29
N ARG A 371 -7.58 -2.27 -3.01
CA ARG A 371 -8.69 -2.56 -3.92
C ARG A 371 -9.85 -3.25 -3.21
N PHE A 372 -9.58 -4.21 -2.33
CA PHE A 372 -10.64 -5.04 -1.76
C PHE A 372 -10.97 -4.70 -0.30
N GLY A 373 -10.02 -4.18 0.49
CA GLY A 373 -10.17 -4.12 1.95
C GLY A 373 -9.97 -2.77 2.61
N CYS A 374 -9.31 -1.83 1.95
CA CYS A 374 -8.99 -0.55 2.58
C CYS A 374 -10.25 0.33 2.73
N PRO A 375 -10.75 0.57 3.97
CA PRO A 375 -11.95 1.38 4.18
C PRO A 375 -11.74 2.83 3.74
N MET A 376 -10.53 3.36 3.89
CA MET A 376 -10.19 4.70 3.40
C MET A 376 -10.22 4.79 1.88
N ALA A 377 -9.82 3.73 1.16
CA ALA A 377 -9.92 3.71 -0.30
C ALA A 377 -11.38 3.69 -0.79
N ALA A 378 -12.29 3.05 -0.03
CA ALA A 378 -13.73 3.12 -0.27
C ALA A 378 -14.29 4.51 0.00
N TYR A 379 -14.00 5.07 1.18
CA TYR A 379 -14.45 6.40 1.58
C TYR A 379 -14.01 7.47 0.57
N LEU A 380 -12.72 7.54 0.26
CA LEU A 380 -12.19 8.46 -0.74
C LEU A 380 -12.66 8.14 -2.17
N GLY A 381 -12.94 6.87 -2.47
CA GLY A 381 -13.49 6.43 -3.74
C GLY A 381 -14.89 6.98 -3.99
N LEU A 382 -15.76 6.95 -2.98
CA LEU A 382 -17.10 7.54 -3.02
C LEU A 382 -17.02 9.06 -3.19
N LEU A 383 -16.19 9.72 -2.38
CA LEU A 383 -15.96 11.16 -2.47
C LEU A 383 -15.41 11.56 -3.84
N GLN A 384 -14.42 10.83 -4.34
CA GLN A 384 -13.85 11.08 -5.66
C GLN A 384 -14.90 10.90 -6.74
N LYS A 385 -15.66 9.80 -6.72
CA LYS A 385 -16.64 9.51 -7.77
C LYS A 385 -17.70 10.59 -7.82
N HIS A 386 -18.30 10.96 -6.68
CA HIS A 386 -19.49 11.81 -6.67
C HIS A 386 -19.20 13.31 -6.55
N PHE A 387 -18.13 13.71 -5.86
CA PHE A 387 -17.93 15.12 -5.46
C PHE A 387 -16.67 15.77 -6.02
N SER A 388 -15.64 14.99 -6.36
CA SER A 388 -14.35 15.56 -6.76
C SER A 388 -14.35 16.28 -8.12
N ARG A 389 -13.43 17.24 -8.26
CA ARG A 389 -13.06 17.92 -9.51
C ARG A 389 -12.05 17.11 -10.34
N PHE A 390 -11.37 16.16 -9.73
CA PHE A 390 -10.34 15.35 -10.40
C PHE A 390 -10.96 14.34 -11.36
N ARG A 391 -10.46 14.27 -12.59
CA ARG A 391 -10.84 13.23 -13.55
C ARG A 391 -9.65 12.84 -14.43
N ILE A 392 -9.75 11.65 -15.01
CA ILE A 392 -8.81 11.20 -16.05
C ILE A 392 -9.57 11.23 -17.36
N THR A 393 -9.24 12.19 -18.21
CA THR A 393 -9.81 12.36 -19.55
C THR A 393 -9.06 11.54 -20.57
N THR A 394 -9.74 11.24 -21.67
CA THR A 394 -9.22 10.44 -22.76
C THR A 394 -9.42 11.19 -24.08
N ASN A 395 -8.46 11.08 -24.99
CA ASN A 395 -8.60 11.46 -26.40
C ASN A 395 -8.77 10.18 -27.24
N GLY A 396 -10.02 9.75 -27.44
CA GLY A 396 -10.31 8.48 -28.10
C GLY A 396 -9.73 8.35 -29.51
N ALA A 397 -9.71 9.44 -30.28
CA ALA A 397 -9.21 9.47 -31.66
C ALA A 397 -7.71 9.12 -31.77
N GLN A 398 -6.92 9.38 -30.71
CA GLN A 398 -5.50 9.06 -30.67
C GLN A 398 -5.20 7.64 -30.12
N CYS A 399 -6.22 6.90 -29.69
CA CYS A 399 -6.05 5.59 -29.07
C CYS A 399 -5.76 4.50 -30.10
N ILE A 400 -4.54 3.97 -30.08
CA ILE A 400 -4.11 2.85 -30.94
C ILE A 400 -4.37 1.46 -30.31
N SER A 401 -5.17 1.38 -29.25
CA SER A 401 -5.60 0.11 -28.62
C SER A 401 -4.48 -0.82 -28.14
N CYS A 402 -3.26 -0.32 -27.88
CA CYS A 402 -2.10 -1.13 -27.48
C CYS A 402 -2.21 -1.84 -26.12
N GLY A 403 -3.06 -1.37 -25.20
CA GLY A 403 -3.31 -2.02 -23.91
C GLY A 403 -2.30 -1.75 -22.79
N ASN A 404 -1.22 -0.99 -23.04
CA ASN A 404 -0.23 -0.64 -22.01
C ASN A 404 -0.85 0.03 -20.77
N CYS A 405 -1.83 0.91 -20.98
CA CYS A 405 -2.53 1.61 -19.91
C CYS A 405 -3.35 0.67 -19.00
N SER A 406 -3.96 -0.38 -19.56
CA SER A 406 -4.66 -1.41 -18.77
C SER A 406 -3.68 -2.34 -18.06
N ASN A 407 -2.61 -2.76 -18.74
CA ASN A 407 -1.60 -3.63 -18.16
C ASN A 407 -0.91 -3.00 -16.96
N ILE A 408 -0.60 -1.71 -17.00
CA ILE A 408 0.05 -1.02 -15.88
C ILE A 408 -0.91 -0.67 -14.73
N CYS A 409 -2.22 -0.82 -14.92
CA CYS A 409 -3.23 -0.43 -13.93
C CYS A 409 -3.35 -1.47 -12.80
N GLU A 410 -2.72 -1.15 -11.67
CA GLU A 410 -2.76 -1.95 -10.44
C GLU A 410 -4.12 -1.97 -9.71
N MET A 411 -5.07 -1.12 -10.12
CA MET A 411 -6.43 -1.16 -9.58
C MET A 411 -7.35 -2.12 -10.37
N GLY A 412 -6.81 -2.83 -11.37
CA GLY A 412 -7.60 -3.77 -12.18
C GLY A 412 -8.65 -3.08 -13.04
N ILE A 413 -8.35 -1.87 -13.53
CA ILE A 413 -9.24 -1.13 -14.44
C ILE A 413 -8.79 -1.38 -15.87
N ASP A 414 -9.72 -1.75 -16.75
CA ASP A 414 -9.46 -1.78 -18.19
C ASP A 414 -9.47 -0.37 -18.79
N VAL A 415 -8.35 0.34 -18.61
CA VAL A 415 -8.19 1.73 -19.07
C VAL A 415 -8.29 1.85 -20.60
N LYS A 416 -7.82 0.84 -21.33
CA LYS A 416 -7.91 0.77 -22.80
C LYS A 416 -9.36 0.88 -23.26
N GLN A 417 -10.29 0.18 -22.60
CA GLN A 417 -11.70 0.24 -22.94
C GLN A 417 -12.28 1.65 -22.82
N TYR A 418 -11.96 2.38 -21.74
CA TYR A 418 -12.36 3.78 -21.58
C TYR A 418 -11.72 4.68 -22.66
N ALA A 419 -10.43 4.49 -22.92
CA ALA A 419 -9.70 5.26 -23.92
C ALA A 419 -10.27 5.06 -25.33
N GLN A 420 -10.58 3.82 -25.73
CA GLN A 420 -11.18 3.52 -27.04
C GLN A 420 -12.55 4.18 -27.24
N ARG A 421 -13.32 4.34 -26.16
CA ARG A 421 -14.65 4.97 -26.20
C ARG A 421 -14.62 6.49 -26.08
N GLY A 422 -13.44 7.09 -25.87
CA GLY A 422 -13.32 8.51 -25.55
C GLY A 422 -14.02 8.87 -24.23
N GLU A 423 -14.24 7.90 -23.34
CA GLU A 423 -14.90 8.11 -22.05
C GLU A 423 -13.87 8.40 -20.95
N PRO A 424 -14.19 9.27 -19.98
CA PRO A 424 -13.36 9.44 -18.80
C PRO A 424 -13.40 8.21 -17.90
N ILE A 425 -12.35 7.98 -17.12
CA ILE A 425 -12.29 6.84 -16.19
C ILE A 425 -13.20 7.12 -14.98
N ILE A 426 -14.36 6.46 -14.91
CA ILE A 426 -15.38 6.67 -13.86
C ILE A 426 -15.28 5.71 -12.66
N ARG A 427 -14.24 4.87 -12.61
CA ARG A 427 -14.06 3.84 -11.58
C ARG A 427 -13.72 4.46 -10.22
N ALA A 428 -14.55 4.21 -9.20
CA ALA A 428 -14.27 4.62 -7.82
C ALA A 428 -12.94 4.08 -7.29
N SER A 429 -12.50 2.92 -7.77
CA SER A 429 -11.20 2.33 -7.44
C SER A 429 -9.99 3.08 -7.99
N CYS A 430 -10.11 3.97 -8.98
CA CYS A 430 -8.95 4.67 -9.55
C CYS A 430 -8.25 5.56 -8.52
N VAL A 431 -6.99 5.25 -8.16
CA VAL A 431 -6.17 5.99 -7.18
C VAL A 431 -5.51 7.26 -7.73
N GLY A 432 -5.69 7.56 -9.02
CA GLY A 432 -5.10 8.75 -9.65
C GLY A 432 -3.56 8.72 -9.68
N CYS A 433 -2.97 7.51 -9.76
CA CYS A 433 -1.52 7.33 -9.74
C CYS A 433 -0.81 7.83 -11.01
N GLY A 434 -1.54 8.08 -12.09
CA GLY A 434 -0.99 8.67 -13.33
C GLY A 434 -0.12 7.73 -14.17
N MET A 435 -0.04 6.46 -13.80
CA MET A 435 0.81 5.51 -14.52
C MET A 435 0.25 5.16 -15.90
N CYS A 436 -1.08 5.15 -16.05
CA CYS A 436 -1.74 4.94 -17.32
C CYS A 436 -1.45 6.04 -18.37
N SER A 437 -1.35 7.30 -17.95
CA SER A 437 -0.91 8.40 -18.83
C SER A 437 0.59 8.33 -19.12
N THR A 438 1.40 8.00 -18.10
CA THR A 438 2.86 7.90 -18.23
C THR A 438 3.28 6.83 -19.24
N VAL A 439 2.56 5.70 -19.31
CA VAL A 439 2.89 4.61 -20.25
C VAL A 439 2.26 4.75 -21.64
N CYS A 440 1.41 5.76 -21.86
CA CYS A 440 0.70 5.89 -23.13
C CYS A 440 1.61 6.50 -24.21
N PRO A 441 1.96 5.76 -25.28
CA PRO A 441 2.88 6.27 -26.31
C PRO A 441 2.28 7.42 -27.14
N ARG A 442 0.96 7.55 -27.15
CA ARG A 442 0.23 8.58 -27.91
C ARG A 442 -0.24 9.75 -27.05
N GLY A 443 -0.03 9.71 -25.72
CA GLY A 443 -0.46 10.79 -24.82
C GLY A 443 -1.99 10.92 -24.69
N VAL A 444 -2.74 9.83 -24.90
CA VAL A 444 -4.22 9.82 -24.94
C VAL A 444 -4.86 10.19 -23.60
N LEU A 445 -4.19 9.90 -22.49
CA LEU A 445 -4.76 9.99 -21.14
C LEU A 445 -4.17 11.20 -20.42
N ASN A 446 -5.04 12.04 -19.85
CA ASN A 446 -4.61 13.21 -19.07
C ASN A 446 -5.24 13.23 -17.67
N LEU A 447 -4.49 13.71 -16.69
CA LEU A 447 -4.94 13.89 -15.31
C LEU A 447 -5.29 15.37 -15.14
N GLU A 448 -6.58 15.68 -14.98
CA GLU A 448 -7.05 17.07 -14.93
C GLU A 448 -8.01 17.31 -13.77
N ASN A 449 -8.11 18.58 -13.37
CA ASN A 449 -9.08 19.07 -12.40
C ASN A 449 -10.04 20.01 -13.13
N GLY A 450 -11.29 19.59 -13.32
CA GLY A 450 -12.31 20.33 -14.06
C GLY A 450 -13.54 20.69 -13.22
N PRO A 451 -14.54 21.37 -13.82
CA PRO A 451 -15.89 21.49 -13.26
C PRO A 451 -16.54 20.11 -13.06
N ARG A 452 -17.54 20.04 -12.17
CA ARG A 452 -18.31 18.80 -11.94
C ARG A 452 -19.33 18.53 -13.03
N GLU A 453 -19.88 19.59 -13.62
CA GLU A 453 -20.80 19.50 -14.75
C GLU A 453 -20.08 18.90 -15.96
N GLY A 454 -20.77 17.98 -16.66
CA GLY A 454 -20.19 17.28 -17.80
C GLY A 454 -19.00 16.35 -17.47
N ARG A 455 -18.76 16.04 -16.19
CA ARG A 455 -17.57 15.26 -15.77
C ARG A 455 -17.45 13.88 -16.42
N TYR A 456 -18.57 13.23 -16.70
CA TYR A 456 -18.63 11.91 -17.31
C TYR A 456 -18.94 11.94 -18.81
N GLN A 457 -19.08 13.12 -19.39
CA GLN A 457 -19.19 13.23 -20.83
C GLN A 457 -17.85 12.79 -21.44
N GLY A 458 -17.93 11.95 -22.46
CA GLY A 458 -16.76 11.62 -23.26
C GLY A 458 -16.16 12.89 -23.86
N SER A 459 -14.88 12.86 -24.21
CA SER A 459 -14.34 13.91 -25.06
C SER A 459 -15.22 13.99 -26.31
N GLN A 460 -15.88 15.12 -26.54
CA GLN A 460 -16.47 15.40 -27.83
C GLN A 460 -15.30 15.52 -28.81
N LEU A 461 -14.91 14.41 -29.43
CA LEU A 461 -13.97 14.46 -30.52
C LEU A 461 -14.73 14.24 -31.81
N ILE A 462 -14.32 15.09 -32.75
CA ILE A 462 -14.60 15.08 -34.16
C ILE A 462 -14.85 13.63 -34.63
N THR A 463 -16.13 13.28 -34.84
CA THR A 463 -16.52 12.08 -35.58
C THR A 463 -15.89 12.11 -36.97
N ALA A 464 -15.73 10.96 -37.63
CA ALA A 464 -15.29 10.93 -39.04
C ALA A 464 -16.11 11.86 -39.95
N GLU A 465 -17.36 12.14 -39.58
CA GLU A 465 -18.27 13.10 -40.23
C GLU A 465 -17.91 14.59 -40.01
N SER A 466 -17.09 14.90 -39.01
CA SER A 466 -16.67 16.28 -38.69
C SER A 466 -15.25 16.61 -39.17
N LEU A 467 -14.58 15.66 -39.82
CA LEU A 467 -13.50 15.96 -40.75
C LEU A 467 -14.10 16.42 -42.09
N ARG A 468 -14.55 17.69 -42.15
CA ARG A 468 -14.74 18.35 -43.46
C ARG A 468 -13.36 18.65 -44.03
N ILE A 469 -12.80 17.66 -44.71
CA ILE A 469 -11.68 17.85 -45.62
C ILE A 469 -12.31 18.53 -46.85
N LEU A 470 -12.25 19.86 -46.88
CA LEU A 470 -12.82 20.76 -47.89
C LEU A 470 -14.32 21.07 -47.70
N SER A 471 -14.58 22.25 -47.14
CA SER A 471 -15.51 23.22 -47.72
C SER A 471 -14.78 24.54 -47.85
#